data_AF-A0A820UCW0-F1
#
_entry.id   AF-A0A820UCW0-F1
#
_cell.length_a   1.000
_cell.length_b   1.000
_cell.length_c   1.000
_cell.angle_alpha   90.00
_cell.angle_beta   90.00
_cell.angle_gamma   90.00
#
_symmetry.space_group_name_H-M   'P 1'
#
loop_
_entity.id
_entity.type
_entity.pdbx_description
1 polymer ?
#
loop_
_entity_poly.entity_id
_entity_poly.type
_entity_poly.pdbx_seq_one_letter_code
_entity_poly.pdbx_strand_id
1 'polypeptide(L)'
;MALPNKYETLVGERGATLSDGQKQRIATARALLRDPKILLLDEATSALDNGSEKIVQEALERAAQNRTTLVIAHRLSTIRRADKIIVMENGEIVEEGDHESLMNVQGHYFNLAKQQNLRQIEEQDEELKLENKEITKLMLNDQMKDISIDKTKSYGKRIEH
;
A
#
# COMPACT_ATOMS: atom_id res chain seq x y z
N MET A 1 -16.77 3.55 5.35
CA MET A 1 -18.07 3.14 5.91
C MET A 1 -17.85 2.11 7.01
N ALA A 2 -18.49 2.27 8.16
CA ALA A 2 -18.43 1.30 9.26
C ALA A 2 -19.53 0.24 9.09
N LEU A 3 -19.28 -1.01 9.50
CA LEU A 3 -20.29 -2.07 9.49
C LEU A 3 -21.40 -1.75 10.52
N PRO A 4 -22.69 -1.84 10.14
CA PRO A 4 -23.80 -1.34 10.96
C PRO A 4 -23.90 -2.00 12.34
N ASN A 5 -23.60 -3.30 12.43
CA ASN A 5 -23.63 -4.07 13.69
C ASN A 5 -22.23 -4.42 14.19
N LYS A 6 -21.17 -3.75 13.68
CA LYS A 6 -19.77 -4.01 14.04
C LYS A 6 -19.46 -5.52 13.97
N TYR A 7 -19.00 -6.13 15.06
CA TYR A 7 -18.63 -7.56 15.14
C TYR A 7 -19.80 -8.53 14.93
N GLU A 8 -21.04 -8.11 15.20
CA GLU A 8 -22.24 -8.93 15.02
C GLU A 8 -22.81 -8.84 13.60
N THR A 9 -22.14 -8.12 12.71
CA THR A 9 -22.57 -8.01 11.31
C THR A 9 -22.45 -9.38 10.63
N LEU A 10 -23.57 -9.91 10.16
CA LEU A 10 -23.58 -11.11 9.33
C LEU A 10 -22.86 -10.81 8.01
N VAL A 11 -21.87 -11.63 7.65
CA VAL A 11 -21.08 -11.51 6.41
C VAL A 11 -21.18 -12.79 5.59
N GLY A 12 -21.13 -12.71 4.26
CA GLY A 12 -21.26 -13.85 3.34
C GLY A 12 -22.53 -13.78 2.46
N GLU A 13 -22.94 -14.89 1.84
CA GLU A 13 -24.03 -14.94 0.83
C GLU A 13 -25.37 -14.38 1.32
N ARG A 14 -25.62 -14.37 2.63
CA ARG A 14 -26.85 -13.85 3.25
C ARG A 14 -26.63 -12.58 4.08
N GLY A 15 -25.45 -11.98 4.02
CA GLY A 15 -25.03 -10.86 4.87
C GLY A 15 -24.42 -9.71 4.07
N ALA A 16 -23.73 -8.81 4.77
CA ALA A 16 -22.99 -7.72 4.15
C ALA A 16 -21.87 -8.27 3.25
N THR A 17 -21.72 -7.67 2.06
CA THR A 17 -20.59 -7.96 1.17
C THR A 17 -19.35 -7.25 1.68
N LEU A 18 -18.24 -7.97 1.70
CA LEU A 18 -16.93 -7.45 2.07
C LEU A 18 -16.08 -7.29 0.81
N SER A 19 -15.30 -6.22 0.74
CA SER A 19 -14.24 -6.14 -0.27
C SER A 19 -13.20 -7.23 -0.02
N ASP A 20 -12.41 -7.56 -1.04
CA ASP A 20 -11.40 -8.62 -0.90
C ASP A 20 -10.32 -8.25 0.13
N GLY A 21 -9.93 -6.97 0.21
CA GLY A 21 -9.06 -6.47 1.28
C GLY A 21 -9.68 -6.58 2.69
N GLN A 22 -10.99 -6.41 2.84
CA GLN A 22 -11.68 -6.64 4.13
C GLN A 22 -11.70 -8.13 4.50
N LYS A 23 -11.98 -9.01 3.54
CA LYS A 23 -11.92 -10.47 3.76
C LYS A 23 -10.52 -10.91 4.16
N GLN A 24 -9.49 -10.39 3.50
CA GLN A 24 -8.10 -10.71 3.81
C GLN A 24 -7.72 -10.25 5.22
N ARG A 25 -8.11 -9.04 5.65
CA ARG A 25 -7.87 -8.57 7.04
C ARG A 25 -8.54 -9.46 8.08
N ILE A 26 -9.76 -9.92 7.82
CA ILE A 26 -10.45 -10.85 8.73
C ILE A 26 -9.73 -12.21 8.77
N ALA A 27 -9.30 -12.72 7.62
CA ALA A 27 -8.53 -13.97 7.55
C ALA A 27 -7.21 -13.87 8.32
N THR A 28 -6.46 -12.78 8.12
CA THR A 28 -5.25 -12.46 8.89
C THR A 28 -5.56 -12.40 10.38
N ALA A 29 -6.55 -11.60 10.80
CA ALA A 29 -6.93 -11.49 12.21
C ALA A 29 -7.29 -12.85 12.83
N ARG A 30 -8.03 -13.71 12.11
CA ARG A 30 -8.36 -15.08 12.54
C ARG A 30 -7.12 -15.96 12.69
N ALA A 31 -6.17 -15.86 11.76
CA ALA A 31 -4.91 -16.60 11.85
C ALA A 31 -4.10 -16.17 13.09
N LEU A 32 -4.08 -14.86 13.37
CA LEU A 32 -3.36 -14.32 14.54
C LEU A 32 -4.01 -14.72 15.86
N LEU A 33 -5.34 -14.70 15.94
CA LEU A 33 -6.11 -15.08 17.13
C LEU A 33 -5.98 -16.56 17.50
N ARG A 34 -5.63 -17.42 16.54
CA ARG A 34 -5.45 -18.86 16.77
C ARG A 34 -4.15 -19.20 17.53
N ASP A 35 -3.25 -18.21 17.67
CA ASP A 35 -1.93 -18.36 18.29
C ASP A 35 -1.12 -19.58 17.77
N PRO A 36 -0.86 -19.66 16.45
CA PRO A 36 -0.15 -20.80 15.89
C PRO A 36 1.35 -20.74 16.21
N LYS A 37 1.99 -21.90 16.38
CA LYS A 37 3.46 -21.98 16.53
C LYS A 37 4.22 -21.67 15.23
N ILE A 38 3.58 -21.96 14.09
CA ILE A 38 4.11 -21.74 12.74
C ILE A 38 3.11 -20.86 11.99
N LEU A 39 3.58 -19.72 11.48
CA LEU A 39 2.80 -18.77 10.70
C LEU A 39 3.28 -18.81 9.24
N LEU A 40 2.37 -19.09 8.32
CA LEU A 40 2.62 -19.04 6.88
C LEU A 40 1.88 -17.83 6.33
N LEU A 41 2.60 -16.88 5.73
CA LEU A 41 2.05 -15.67 5.15
C LEU A 41 2.32 -15.68 3.65
N ASP A 42 1.27 -15.90 2.86
CA ASP A 42 1.33 -15.86 1.41
C ASP A 42 0.70 -14.56 0.92
N GLU A 43 1.50 -13.66 0.35
CA GLU A 43 1.09 -12.35 -0.16
C GLU A 43 0.14 -11.55 0.77
N ALA A 44 0.34 -11.65 2.09
CA ALA A 44 -0.62 -11.16 3.09
C ALA A 44 -0.91 -9.64 3.04
N THR A 45 -0.15 -8.88 2.24
CA THR A 45 -0.28 -7.43 2.06
C THR A 45 -0.59 -7.01 0.61
N SER A 46 -0.76 -7.93 -0.34
CA SER A 46 -0.91 -7.57 -1.77
C SER A 46 -2.25 -6.91 -2.11
N ALA A 47 -3.35 -7.27 -1.43
CA ALA A 47 -4.67 -6.70 -1.69
C ALA A 47 -5.06 -5.53 -0.76
N LEU A 48 -4.07 -4.88 -0.13
CA LEU A 48 -4.30 -3.74 0.78
C LEU A 48 -4.00 -2.41 0.10
N ASP A 49 -4.79 -1.38 0.44
CA ASP A 49 -4.52 0.02 0.10
C ASP A 49 -3.28 0.56 0.85
N ASN A 50 -2.53 1.46 0.22
CA ASN A 50 -1.25 2.00 0.73
C ASN A 50 -1.33 2.53 2.17
N GLY A 51 -2.44 3.19 2.55
CA GLY A 51 -2.62 3.73 3.90
C GLY A 51 -2.81 2.64 4.97
N SER A 52 -3.48 1.55 4.62
CA SER A 52 -3.75 0.46 5.55
C SER A 52 -2.64 -0.59 5.63
N GLU A 53 -1.81 -0.65 4.59
CA GLU A 53 -0.76 -1.64 4.47
C GLU A 53 0.22 -1.58 5.64
N LYS A 54 0.69 -0.38 5.99
CA LYS A 54 1.62 -0.18 7.11
C LYS A 54 1.07 -0.72 8.42
N ILE A 55 -0.22 -0.49 8.70
CA ILE A 55 -0.89 -0.95 9.92
C ILE A 55 -0.95 -2.48 9.96
N VAL A 56 -1.30 -3.11 8.84
CA VAL A 56 -1.35 -4.58 8.75
C VAL A 56 0.05 -5.17 8.86
N GLN A 57 1.04 -4.53 8.26
CA GLN A 57 2.43 -4.95 8.32
C GLN A 57 2.98 -4.94 9.76
N GLU A 58 2.75 -3.85 10.51
CA GLU A 58 3.10 -3.78 11.93
C GLU A 58 2.38 -4.85 12.77
N ALA A 59 1.12 -5.19 12.42
CA ALA A 59 0.38 -6.25 13.09
C ALA A 59 0.95 -7.64 12.78
N LEU A 60 1.34 -7.90 11.54
CA LEU A 60 2.00 -9.14 11.12
C LEU A 60 3.38 -9.29 11.77
N GLU A 61 4.13 -8.21 11.95
CA GLU A 61 5.40 -8.22 12.66
C GLU A 61 5.24 -8.58 14.13
N ARG A 62 4.33 -7.91 14.84
CA ARG A 62 4.00 -8.26 16.23
C ARG A 62 3.54 -9.71 16.34
N ALA A 63 2.79 -10.18 15.37
CA ALA A 63 2.35 -11.56 15.31
C ALA A 63 3.46 -12.57 15.00
N ALA A 64 4.53 -12.16 14.31
CA ALA A 64 5.66 -13.03 14.00
C ALA A 64 6.60 -13.21 15.20
N GLN A 65 6.58 -12.29 16.17
CA GLN A 65 7.38 -12.39 17.39
C GLN A 65 7.11 -13.71 18.14
N ASN A 66 8.19 -14.39 18.52
CA ASN A 66 8.16 -15.69 19.20
C ASN A 66 7.50 -16.84 18.42
N ARG A 67 7.39 -16.71 17.08
CA ARG A 67 6.83 -17.74 16.20
C ARG A 67 7.75 -18.00 15.02
N THR A 68 7.75 -19.24 14.54
CA THR A 68 8.38 -19.53 13.24
C THR A 68 7.48 -18.98 12.15
N THR A 69 7.98 -17.99 11.40
CA THR A 69 7.19 -17.32 10.36
C THR A 69 7.85 -17.51 9.01
N LEU A 70 7.12 -18.12 8.07
CA LEU A 70 7.52 -18.19 6.67
C LEU A 70 6.68 -17.19 5.88
N VAL A 71 7.34 -16.33 5.13
CA VAL A 71 6.68 -15.30 4.33
C VAL A 71 7.06 -15.45 2.87
N ILE A 72 6.05 -15.57 2.02
CA ILE A 72 6.18 -15.39 0.57
C ILE A 72 5.82 -13.93 0.31
N ALA A 73 6.84 -13.13 0.00
CA ALA A 73 6.71 -11.68 -0.08
C ALA A 73 6.98 -11.17 -1.50
N HIS A 74 6.09 -10.30 -1.97
CA HIS A 74 6.29 -9.49 -3.18
C HIS A 74 6.81 -8.09 -2.87
N ARG A 75 6.99 -7.74 -1.59
CA ARG A 75 7.42 -6.41 -1.16
C ARG A 75 8.75 -6.47 -0.42
N LEU A 76 9.71 -5.67 -0.88
CA LEU A 76 11.05 -5.56 -0.30
C LEU A 76 11.02 -5.15 1.18
N SER A 77 10.03 -4.35 1.58
CA SER A 77 9.83 -3.95 2.98
C SER A 77 9.73 -5.18 3.90
N THR A 78 8.95 -6.18 3.52
CA THR A 78 8.78 -7.42 4.30
C THR A 78 10.05 -8.27 4.26
N ILE A 79 10.66 -8.40 3.08
CA ILE A 79 11.82 -9.27 2.85
C ILE A 79 13.04 -8.77 3.63
N ARG A 80 13.30 -7.45 3.63
CA ARG A 80 14.45 -6.83 4.28
C ARG A 80 14.54 -7.11 5.78
N ARG A 81 13.41 -7.37 6.44
CA ARG A 81 13.35 -7.62 7.89
C ARG A 81 13.42 -9.10 8.26
N ALA A 82 13.51 -10.00 7.29
CA ALA A 82 13.59 -11.43 7.56
C ALA A 82 14.97 -11.79 8.15
N ASP A 83 14.96 -12.70 9.13
CA ASP A 83 16.20 -13.25 9.70
C ASP A 83 17.01 -14.05 8.67
N LYS A 84 16.31 -14.70 7.73
CA LYS A 84 16.87 -15.43 6.60
C LYS A 84 15.98 -15.26 5.37
N ILE A 85 16.61 -14.95 4.25
CA ILE A 85 15.99 -14.82 2.93
C ILE A 85 16.45 -16.01 2.09
N ILE A 86 15.51 -16.61 1.37
CA ILE A 86 15.75 -17.68 0.41
C ILE A 86 15.25 -17.17 -0.94
N VAL A 87 16.16 -17.07 -1.90
CA VAL A 87 15.83 -16.71 -3.29
C VAL A 87 15.69 -17.99 -4.09
N MET A 88 14.56 -18.13 -4.74
CA MET A 88 14.27 -19.27 -5.60
C MET A 88 14.18 -18.86 -7.06
N GLU A 89 14.77 -19.67 -7.93
CA GLU A 89 14.64 -19.55 -9.39
C GLU A 89 14.46 -20.94 -9.99
N ASN A 90 13.50 -21.10 -10.90
CA ASN A 90 13.22 -22.39 -11.57
C ASN A 90 13.01 -23.58 -10.61
N GLY A 91 12.51 -23.33 -9.40
CA GLY A 91 12.28 -24.36 -8.38
C GLY A 91 13.50 -24.73 -7.54
N GLU A 92 14.63 -24.08 -7.73
CA GLU A 92 15.87 -24.30 -6.97
C GLU A 92 16.22 -23.08 -6.11
N ILE A 93 16.94 -23.32 -5.01
CA ILE A 93 17.49 -22.24 -4.17
C ILE A 93 18.75 -21.73 -4.84
N VAL A 94 18.72 -20.49 -5.32
CA VAL A 94 19.88 -19.85 -5.98
C VAL A 94 20.70 -19.01 -5.01
N GLU A 95 20.07 -18.43 -3.98
CA GLU A 95 20.75 -17.64 -2.94
C GLU A 95 20.07 -17.82 -1.58
N GLU A 96 20.86 -17.79 -0.51
CA GLU A 96 20.36 -17.69 0.85
C GLU A 96 21.24 -16.80 1.72
N GLY A 97 20.64 -16.08 2.66
CA GLY A 97 21.36 -15.23 3.59
C GLY A 97 20.46 -14.19 4.25
N ASP A 98 21.05 -13.31 5.05
CA ASP A 98 20.37 -12.10 5.49
C ASP A 98 20.38 -11.02 4.38
N HIS A 99 19.64 -9.95 4.61
CA HIS A 99 19.54 -8.84 3.67
C HIS A 99 20.90 -8.23 3.30
N GLU A 100 21.76 -7.99 4.28
CA GLU A 100 23.03 -7.28 4.07
C GLU A 100 24.00 -8.14 3.26
N SER A 101 24.11 -9.42 3.61
CA SER A 101 24.92 -10.40 2.92
C SER A 101 24.51 -10.54 1.46
N LEU A 102 23.21 -10.68 1.19
CA LEU A 102 22.69 -10.82 -0.17
C LEU A 102 22.83 -9.53 -1.00
N MET A 103 22.72 -8.35 -0.37
CA MET A 103 22.99 -7.07 -1.05
C MET A 103 24.46 -6.93 -1.46
N ASN A 104 25.39 -7.43 -0.65
CA ASN A 104 26.83 -7.37 -0.93
C ASN A 104 27.25 -8.33 -2.06
N VAL A 105 26.58 -9.47 -2.20
CA VAL A 105 26.83 -10.44 -3.28
C VAL A 105 26.48 -9.85 -4.66
N GLN A 106 25.57 -8.87 -4.72
CA GLN A 106 25.10 -8.25 -5.97
C GLN A 106 24.51 -9.24 -6.99
N GLY A 107 23.91 -10.35 -6.50
CA GLY A 107 23.29 -11.38 -7.32
C GLY A 107 21.80 -11.17 -7.62
N HIS A 108 21.02 -12.25 -7.68
CA HIS A 108 19.59 -12.27 -7.96
C HIS A 108 18.80 -11.42 -6.97
N TYR A 109 19.07 -11.58 -5.67
CA TYR A 109 18.41 -10.79 -4.63
C TYR A 109 18.60 -9.28 -4.85
N PHE A 110 19.84 -8.87 -5.11
CA PHE A 110 20.21 -7.47 -5.31
C PHE A 110 19.48 -6.88 -6.53
N ASN A 111 19.43 -7.62 -7.64
CA ASN A 111 18.74 -7.20 -8.84
C ASN A 111 17.23 -7.03 -8.60
N LEU A 112 16.61 -7.97 -7.89
CA LEU A 112 15.20 -7.90 -7.52
C LEU A 112 14.92 -6.68 -6.61
N ALA A 113 15.75 -6.49 -5.58
CA ALA A 113 15.63 -5.35 -4.67
C ALA A 113 15.77 -4.00 -5.39
N LYS A 114 16.73 -3.90 -6.31
CA LYS A 114 16.95 -2.70 -7.12
C LYS A 114 15.75 -2.40 -8.03
N GLN A 115 15.19 -3.41 -8.69
CA GLN A 115 14.01 -3.25 -9.54
C GLN A 115 12.78 -2.80 -8.75
N GLN A 116 12.55 -3.35 -7.55
CA GLN A 116 11.42 -2.92 -6.71
C GLN A 116 11.57 -1.48 -6.22
N ASN A 117 12.78 -1.06 -5.82
CA ASN A 117 13.03 0.33 -5.44
C ASN A 117 12.77 1.29 -6.60
N LEU A 118 13.19 0.92 -7.82
CA LEU A 118 12.94 1.72 -9.02
C LEU A 118 11.43 1.87 -9.27
N ARG A 119 10.66 0.79 -9.21
CA ARG A 119 9.19 0.83 -9.37
C ARG A 119 8.52 1.72 -8.33
N GLN A 120 8.94 1.66 -7.07
CA GLN A 120 8.37 2.50 -6.01
C GLN A 120 8.64 4.00 -6.26
N ILE A 121 9.80 4.35 -6.81
CA ILE A 121 10.13 5.72 -7.19
C ILE A 121 9.27 6.17 -8.38
N GLU A 122 9.11 5.32 -9.40
CA GLU A 122 8.27 5.59 -10.56
C GLU A 122 6.79 5.80 -10.16
N GLU A 123 6.24 4.96 -9.29
CA GLU A 123 4.89 5.08 -8.76
C GLU A 123 4.68 6.40 -7.97
N GLN A 124 5.64 6.79 -7.13
CA GLN A 124 5.59 8.06 -6.40
C GLN A 124 5.68 9.27 -7.34
N ASP A 125 6.51 9.21 -8.39
CA ASP A 125 6.64 10.26 -9.38
C ASP A 125 5.34 10.44 -10.20
N GLU A 126 4.63 9.36 -10.52
CA GLU A 126 3.32 9.45 -11.20
C GLU A 126 2.24 10.06 -10.28
N GLU A 127 2.22 9.70 -9.01
CA GLU A 127 1.26 10.23 -8.03
C GLU A 127 1.48 11.74 -7.82
N LEU A 128 2.73 12.19 -7.67
CA LEU A 128 3.09 13.61 -7.60
C LEU A 128 2.74 14.38 -8.88
N LYS A 129 2.88 13.77 -10.05
CA LYS A 129 2.48 14.39 -11.33
C LYS A 129 0.96 14.57 -11.42
N LEU A 130 0.18 13.58 -10.97
CA LEU A 130 -1.28 13.70 -10.93
C LEU A 130 -1.74 14.78 -9.95
N GLU A 131 -1.17 14.81 -8.75
CA GLU A 131 -1.50 15.80 -7.73
C GLU A 131 -1.16 17.22 -8.22
N ASN A 132 0.01 17.43 -8.81
CA ASN A 132 0.37 18.72 -9.41
C ASN A 132 -0.55 19.12 -10.57
N LYS A 133 -1.04 18.16 -11.36
CA LYS A 133 -1.99 18.42 -12.46
C LYS A 133 -3.37 18.82 -11.93
N GLU A 134 -3.83 18.20 -10.84
CA GLU A 134 -5.06 18.57 -10.12
C GLU A 134 -4.95 19.99 -9.54
N ILE A 135 -3.84 20.30 -8.84
CA ILE A 135 -3.57 21.63 -8.28
C ILE A 135 -3.54 22.69 -9.38
N THR A 136 -2.83 22.43 -10.48
CA THR A 136 -2.75 23.35 -11.63
C THR A 136 -4.12 23.61 -12.23
N LYS A 137 -4.97 22.58 -12.34
CA LYS A 137 -6.34 22.69 -12.86
C LYS A 137 -7.25 23.51 -11.91
N LEU A 138 -7.08 23.35 -10.60
CA LEU A 138 -7.79 24.15 -9.60
C LEU A 138 -7.38 25.63 -9.65
N MET A 139 -6.07 25.91 -9.76
CA MET A 139 -5.55 27.28 -9.89
C MET A 139 -6.04 27.96 -11.18
N LEU A 140 -6.06 27.25 -12.31
CA LEU A 140 -6.62 27.77 -13.57
C LEU A 140 -8.11 28.09 -13.44
N ASN A 141 -8.87 27.27 -12.72
CA ASN A 141 -10.30 27.50 -12.49
C ASN A 141 -10.56 28.72 -11.57
N ASP A 142 -9.72 28.95 -10.56
CA ASP A 142 -9.84 30.13 -9.69
C ASP A 142 -9.42 31.42 -10.44
N GLN A 143 -8.35 31.38 -11.24
CA GLN A 143 -7.98 32.51 -12.09
C GLN A 143 -9.07 32.88 -13.12
N MET A 144 -9.79 31.89 -13.65
CA MET A 144 -10.94 32.13 -14.55
C MET A 144 -12.13 32.77 -13.82
N LYS A 145 -12.35 32.49 -12.53
CA LYS A 145 -13.38 33.16 -11.72
C LYS A 145 -13.03 34.63 -11.48
N ASP A 146 -11.77 34.94 -11.18
CA ASP A 146 -11.34 36.32 -10.93
C ASP A 146 -11.41 37.20 -12.19
N ILE A 147 -11.06 36.65 -13.37
CA ILE A 147 -11.22 37.34 -14.66
C ILE A 147 -12.71 37.61 -14.98
N SER A 148 -13.62 36.74 -14.51
CA SER A 148 -15.05 36.89 -14.70
C SER A 148 -15.67 37.99 -13.81
N ILE A 149 -15.07 38.26 -12.64
CA ILE A 149 -15.53 39.27 -11.68
C ILE A 149 -15.10 40.69 -12.09
N ASP A 150 -13.96 40.85 -12.77
CA ASP A 150 -13.46 42.17 -13.17
C ASP A 150 -14.18 42.75 -14.40
N LYS A 151 -14.65 41.89 -15.33
CA LYS A 151 -15.43 42.32 -16.50
C LYS A 151 -16.80 42.92 -16.14
N THR A 152 -17.41 42.51 -15.03
CA THR A 152 -18.70 43.05 -14.55
C THR A 152 -18.55 44.40 -13.85
N LYS A 153 -17.38 44.74 -13.29
CA LYS A 153 -17.13 46.06 -12.68
C LYS A 153 -16.76 47.15 -13.69
N SER A 154 -16.14 46.81 -14.82
CA SER A 154 -15.73 47.79 -15.84
C SER A 154 -16.93 48.42 -16.58
N TYR A 155 -18.06 47.70 -16.73
CA TYR A 155 -19.27 48.23 -17.37
C TYR A 155 -20.19 49.05 -16.43
N GLY A 156 -19.93 49.06 -15.12
CA GLY A 156 -20.82 49.69 -14.13
C GLY A 156 -20.51 51.14 -13.78
N LYS A 157 -19.41 51.74 -14.24
CA LYS A 157 -18.98 53.09 -13.80
C LYS A 157 -19.12 54.19 -14.87
N ARG A 158 -20.10 54.04 -15.77
CA ARG A 158 -20.34 55.01 -16.85
C ARG A 158 -21.80 55.47 -16.95
N ILE A 159 -22.54 55.49 -15.85
CA ILE A 159 -23.80 56.24 -15.73
C ILE A 159 -23.94 56.65 -14.27
N GLU A 160 -23.60 57.90 -13.94
CA GLU A 160 -24.38 58.73 -13.02
C GLU A 160 -23.82 60.16 -13.07
N HIS A 161 -24.75 61.06 -13.36
CA HIS A 161 -24.63 62.52 -13.45
C HIS A 161 -24.63 63.14 -12.06
#